data_AF-A0A7S1KRR9-F1
#
_entry.id   AF-A0A7S1KRR9-F1
#
_cell.length_a   1.000
_cell.length_b   1.000
_cell.length_c   1.000
_cell.angle_alpha   90.00
_cell.angle_beta   90.00
_cell.angle_gamma   90.00
#
_symmetry.space_group_name_H-M   'P 1'
#
loop_
_entity.id
_entity.type
_entity.pdbx_description
1 polymer ?
#
loop_
_entity_poly.entity_id
_entity_poly.type
_entity_poly.pdbx_seq_one_letter_code
_entity_poly.pdbx_strand_id
1 'polypeptide(L)'
;EGDIVPADVRLFRLHGLLINESSLTGESDAIEKKVDVTFPEETPIADQLNMAYSGTVVTKGKGKGIVVRTAFQTEIGKIAKSLHKTKTKSPKIVRRMNL
;
A
#
# COMPACT_ATOMS: atom_id res chain seq x y z
N GLU A 1 14.29 -11.21 0.93
CA GLU A 1 13.38 -11.70 -0.15
C GLU A 1 12.33 -12.53 0.55
N GLY A 2 11.05 -12.31 0.21
CA GLY A 2 9.92 -12.82 0.98
C GLY A 2 9.58 -12.00 2.23
N ASP A 3 10.35 -10.93 2.51
CA ASP A 3 10.09 -10.04 3.63
C ASP A 3 8.85 -9.19 3.34
N ILE A 4 7.96 -9.10 4.33
CA ILE A 4 6.81 -8.20 4.28
C ILE A 4 7.24 -6.84 4.81
N VAL A 5 6.93 -5.78 4.08
CA VAL A 5 7.18 -4.41 4.53
C VAL A 5 6.23 -4.10 5.70
N PRO A 6 6.73 -3.74 6.90
CA PRO A 6 5.89 -3.66 8.10
C PRO A 6 5.09 -2.34 8.21
N ALA A 7 5.51 -1.29 7.53
CA ALA A 7 4.96 0.06 7.63
C ALA A 7 5.13 0.81 6.29
N ASP A 8 4.55 1.99 6.13
CA ASP A 8 4.89 2.82 4.96
C ASP A 8 6.24 3.49 5.20
N VAL A 9 7.17 3.31 4.26
CA VAL A 9 8.58 3.68 4.41
C VAL A 9 9.03 4.54 3.22
N ARG A 10 9.63 5.70 3.49
CA ARG A 10 10.34 6.50 2.48
C ARG A 10 11.77 5.98 2.34
N LEU A 11 12.13 5.51 1.15
CA LEU A 11 13.41 4.86 0.87
C LEU A 11 14.53 5.88 0.62
N PHE A 12 15.71 5.70 1.22
CA PHE A 12 16.87 6.59 1.00
C PHE A 12 18.16 5.85 0.61
N ARG A 13 18.17 4.51 0.64
CA ARG A 13 19.27 3.69 0.10
C ARG A 13 18.72 2.38 -0.43
N LEU A 14 19.15 1.96 -1.63
CA LEU A 14 18.68 0.75 -2.29
C LEU A 14 19.84 -0.07 -2.87
N HIS A 15 19.59 -1.37 -3.02
CA HIS A 15 20.45 -2.30 -3.75
C HIS A 15 19.57 -3.30 -4.50
N GLY A 16 19.21 -2.95 -5.75
CA GLY A 16 18.37 -3.75 -6.64
C GLY A 16 17.02 -4.14 -6.04
N LEU A 17 16.36 -3.21 -5.32
CA LEU A 17 15.12 -3.49 -4.59
C LEU A 17 13.93 -3.58 -5.54
N LEU A 18 13.30 -4.75 -5.57
CA LEU A 18 12.02 -4.98 -6.21
C LEU A 18 10.98 -5.38 -5.18
N ILE A 19 9.77 -4.82 -5.31
CA ILE A 19 8.65 -5.06 -4.41
C ILE A 19 7.41 -5.42 -5.25
N ASN A 20 6.69 -6.45 -4.84
CA ASN A 20 5.36 -6.76 -5.37
C ASN A 20 4.31 -5.97 -4.56
N GLU A 21 3.61 -5.07 -5.25
CA GLU A 21 2.62 -4.15 -4.68
C GLU A 21 1.17 -4.51 -5.07
N SER A 22 0.94 -5.73 -5.56
CA SER A 22 -0.37 -6.22 -6.02
C SER A 22 -1.48 -6.07 -4.98
N SER A 23 -1.16 -6.14 -3.70
CA SER A 23 -2.12 -5.95 -2.59
C SER A 23 -2.71 -4.54 -2.52
N LEU A 24 -2.05 -3.54 -3.13
CA LEU A 24 -2.48 -2.14 -3.13
C LEU A 24 -2.87 -1.65 -4.53
N THR A 25 -2.17 -2.09 -5.57
CA THR A 25 -2.36 -1.61 -6.94
C THR A 25 -3.17 -2.56 -7.81
N GLY A 26 -3.22 -3.85 -7.46
CA GLY A 26 -3.79 -4.91 -8.29
C GLY A 26 -2.84 -5.44 -9.38
N GLU A 27 -1.68 -4.81 -9.57
CA GLU A 27 -0.71 -5.19 -10.60
C GLU A 27 0.26 -6.25 -10.06
N SER A 28 0.44 -7.33 -10.81
CA SER A 28 1.20 -8.52 -10.35
C SER A 28 2.71 -8.36 -10.50
N ASP A 29 3.15 -7.47 -11.40
CA ASP A 29 4.57 -7.27 -11.69
C ASP A 29 5.29 -6.58 -10.53
N ALA A 30 6.50 -7.06 -10.23
CA ALA A 30 7.34 -6.44 -9.22
C ALA A 30 7.93 -5.13 -9.74
N ILE A 31 7.84 -4.08 -8.93
CA ILE A 31 8.26 -2.73 -9.30
C ILE A 31 9.65 -2.45 -8.72
N GLU A 32 10.56 -1.95 -9.57
CA GLU A 32 11.87 -1.48 -9.14
C GLU A 32 11.77 -0.11 -8.45
N LYS A 33 12.29 -0.03 -7.23
CA LYS A 33 12.22 1.19 -6.40
C LYS A 33 13.41 2.12 -6.67
N LYS A 34 13.23 3.43 -6.46
CA LYS A 34 14.22 4.49 -6.73
C LYS A 34 14.25 5.53 -5.61
N VAL A 35 15.41 6.08 -5.23
CA VAL A 35 15.53 7.03 -4.11
C VAL A 35 15.56 8.50 -4.56
N ASP A 36 16.27 8.78 -5.66
CA ASP A 36 16.54 10.13 -6.17
C ASP A 36 15.50 10.57 -7.20
N VAL A 37 14.22 10.47 -6.82
CA VAL A 37 13.09 10.91 -7.62
C VAL A 37 12.15 11.76 -6.79
N THR A 38 11.71 12.86 -7.39
CA THR A 38 10.71 13.77 -6.83
C THR A 38 9.42 13.62 -7.60
N PHE A 39 8.31 13.63 -6.89
CA PHE A 39 6.98 13.43 -7.43
C PHE A 39 6.09 14.63 -7.07
N PRO A 40 5.15 15.04 -7.93
CA PRO A 40 4.08 15.94 -7.53
C PRO A 40 3.32 15.42 -6.30
N GLU A 41 2.72 16.33 -5.52
CA GLU A 41 2.01 15.98 -4.29
C GLU A 41 0.88 14.97 -4.53
N GLU A 42 0.16 15.09 -5.65
CA GLU A 42 -0.97 14.23 -6.00
C GLU A 42 -0.58 12.98 -6.80
N THR A 43 0.67 12.55 -6.73
CA THR A 43 1.14 11.36 -7.47
C THR A 43 0.45 10.10 -6.94
N PRO A 44 -0.14 9.26 -7.81
CA PRO A 44 -0.74 7.99 -7.42
C PRO A 44 0.24 7.08 -6.70
N ILE A 45 -0.25 6.24 -5.78
CA ILE A 45 0.60 5.34 -4.98
C ILE A 45 1.45 4.40 -5.84
N ALA A 46 0.92 3.96 -7.00
CA ALA A 46 1.61 3.07 -7.92
C ALA A 46 2.86 3.71 -8.55
N ASP A 47 2.86 5.04 -8.67
CA ASP A 47 3.93 5.80 -9.30
C ASP A 47 4.98 6.32 -8.30
N GLN A 48 4.71 6.22 -6.99
CA GLN A 48 5.63 6.64 -5.93
C GLN A 48 6.76 5.61 -5.74
N LEU A 49 7.70 5.56 -6.70
CA LEU A 49 8.80 4.59 -6.72
C LEU A 49 9.76 4.69 -5.53
N ASN A 50 9.66 5.75 -4.74
CA ASN A 50 10.54 6.06 -3.62
C ASN A 50 9.96 5.72 -2.24
N MET A 51 8.81 5.04 -2.25
CA MET A 51 8.06 4.55 -1.09
C MET A 51 8.01 3.02 -1.09
N ALA A 52 8.07 2.37 0.07
CA ALA A 52 7.68 0.97 0.24
C ALA A 52 6.46 0.91 1.17
N TYR A 53 5.42 0.16 0.80
CA TYR A 53 4.15 0.23 1.50
C TYR A 53 3.90 -0.96 2.40
N SER A 54 3.23 -0.72 3.53
CA SER A 54 2.91 -1.78 4.50
C SER A 54 2.10 -2.91 3.85
N GLY A 55 2.50 -4.16 4.09
CA GLY A 55 1.83 -5.36 3.56
C GLY A 55 2.23 -5.74 2.13
N THR A 56 3.13 -5.00 1.49
CA THR A 56 3.75 -5.39 0.21
C THR A 56 4.94 -6.33 0.45
N VAL A 57 5.31 -7.10 -0.56
CA VAL A 57 6.32 -8.17 -0.42
C VAL A 57 7.59 -7.83 -1.19
N VAL A 58 8.74 -7.88 -0.51
CA VAL A 58 10.04 -7.70 -1.16
C VAL A 58 10.38 -8.95 -1.96
N THR A 59 10.38 -8.82 -3.29
CA THR A 59 10.71 -9.93 -4.20
C THR A 59 12.21 -10.06 -4.43
N LYS A 60 12.97 -8.97 -4.34
CA LYS A 60 14.43 -9.02 -4.52
C LYS A 60 15.11 -7.80 -3.92
N GLY A 61 16.38 -7.96 -3.56
CA GLY A 61 17.25 -6.86 -3.19
C GLY A 61 17.08 -6.42 -1.74
N LYS A 62 17.66 -5.26 -1.42
CA LYS A 62 17.67 -4.69 -0.06
C LYS A 62 17.53 -3.18 -0.11
N GLY A 63 16.99 -2.60 0.95
CA GLY A 63 16.86 -1.15 1.08
C GLY A 63 16.92 -0.68 2.52
N LYS A 64 17.15 0.62 2.70
CA LYS A 64 16.95 1.34 3.94
C LYS A 64 16.01 2.50 3.70
N GLY A 65 15.18 2.77 4.68
CA GLY A 65 14.21 3.85 4.61
C GLY A 65 13.78 4.30 6.00
N ILE A 66 13.02 5.38 6.02
CA ILE A 66 12.44 5.99 7.22
C ILE A 66 10.97 5.65 7.24
N VAL A 67 10.46 5.14 8.36
CA VAL A 67 9.03 4.90 8.54
C VAL A 67 8.32 6.26 8.58
N VAL A 68 7.34 6.44 7.70
CA VAL A 68 6.56 7.69 7.59
C VAL A 68 5.11 7.52 7.99
N ARG A 69 4.55 6.31 7.92
CA ARG A 69 3.20 6.01 8.42
C ARG A 69 3.15 4.62 9.03
N THR A 70 2.36 4.47 10.09
CA THR A 70 2.14 3.21 10.80
C THR A 70 0.65 2.99 11.07
N ALA A 71 0.28 1.74 11.37
CA ALA A 71 -1.07 1.35 11.73
C ALA A 71 -2.14 1.92 10.77
N PHE A 72 -3.19 2.56 11.27
CA PHE A 72 -4.30 3.10 10.47
C PHE A 72 -3.92 4.28 9.55
N GLN A 73 -2.68 4.76 9.62
CA GLN A 73 -2.18 5.83 8.75
C GLN A 73 -1.49 5.28 7.50
N THR A 74 -1.13 3.99 7.45
CA THR A 74 -0.59 3.37 6.22
C THR A 74 -1.64 3.33 5.12
N GLU A 75 -1.24 3.21 3.84
CA GLU A 75 -2.22 3.10 2.76
C GLU A 75 -3.18 1.91 2.96
N ILE A 76 -2.65 0.74 3.34
CA ILE A 76 -3.50 -0.41 3.68
C ILE A 76 -4.38 -0.16 4.92
N GLY A 77 -3.88 0.59 5.90
CA GLY A 77 -4.63 1.00 7.09
C GLY A 77 -5.80 1.95 6.76
N LYS A 78 -5.61 2.87 5.81
CA LYS A 78 -6.66 3.76 5.30
C LYS A 78 -7.74 2.97 4.55
N ILE A 79 -7.35 1.97 3.76
CA ILE A 79 -8.28 1.06 3.07
C ILE A 79 -9.11 0.30 4.12
N ALA A 80 -8.47 -0.33 5.10
CA ALA A 80 -9.15 -1.05 6.17
C ALA A 80 -10.14 -0.15 6.94
N LYS A 81 -9.74 1.07 7.29
CA LYS A 81 -10.61 2.06 7.95
C LYS A 81 -11.82 2.44 7.10
N SER A 82 -11.65 2.56 5.79
CA SER A 82 -12.71 2.91 4.85
C SER A 82 -13.74 1.78 4.71
N LEU A 83 -13.28 0.54 4.70
CA LEU A 83 -14.15 -0.65 4.72
C LEU A 83 -15.02 -0.67 5.99
N HIS A 84 -14.45 -0.39 7.16
CA HIS A 84 -15.19 -0.35 8.43
C HIS A 84 -16.22 0.79 8.52
N LYS A 85 -16.01 1.92 7.83
CA LYS A 85 -16.97 3.03 7.80
C LYS A 85 -18.20 2.76 6.94
N THR A 86 -18.13 1.77 6.06
CA THR A 86 -19.23 1.47 5.15
C THR A 86 -20.34 0.76 5.92
N LYS A 87 -21.40 1.50 6.28
CA LYS A 87 -22.63 0.90 6.86
C LYS A 87 -23.15 -0.15 5.88
N THR A 88 -23.26 -1.40 6.34
CA THR A 88 -23.88 -2.50 5.61
C THR A 88 -25.30 -2.07 5.21
N LYS A 89 -25.51 -1.77 3.93
CA LYS A 89 -26.88 -1.54 3.43
C LYS A 89 -27.60 -2.87 3.51
N SER A 90 -28.67 -2.95 4.29
CA SER A 90 -29.54 -4.11 4.34
C SER A 90 -29.93 -4.49 2.91
N PRO A 91 -29.84 -5.79 2.53
CA PRO A 91 -30.27 -6.23 1.20
C PRO A 91 -31.69 -5.74 0.91
N LYS A 92 -31.96 -5.32 -0.33
CA LYS A 92 -33.28 -4.76 -0.71
C LYS A 92 -34.45 -5.68 -0.37
N ILE A 93 -34.23 -7.00 -0.42
CA ILE A 93 -35.22 -8.03 -0.06
C ILE A 93 -35.56 -7.98 1.44
N VAL A 94 -34.56 -7.86 2.31
CA VAL A 94 -34.74 -7.76 3.77
C VAL A 94 -35.54 -6.50 4.15
N ARG A 95 -35.36 -5.39 3.42
CA ARG A 95 -36.16 -4.17 3.62
C ARG A 95 -37.63 -4.32 3.20
N ARG A 96 -37.95 -5.21 2.26
CA ARG A 96 -39.32 -5.47 1.79
C ARG A 96 -40.08 -6.43 2.70
N MET A 97 -39.40 -7.35 3.41
CA MET A 97 -40.03 -8.29 4.35
C MET A 97 -40.42 -7.66 5.69
N ASN A 98 -39.81 -6.51 6.05
CA ASN A 98 -40.09 -5.79 7.30
C ASN A 98 -41.08 -4.61 7.12
N LEU A 99 -41.76 -4.56 5.97
CA LEU A 99 -42.88 -3.65 5.66
C LEU A 99 -44.15 -4.49 5.56
#